data_AF-A0A965ATQ0-F1
#
_entry.id   AF-A0A965ATQ0-F1
#
_cell.length_a   1.000
_cell.length_b   1.000
_cell.length_c   1.000
_cell.angle_alpha   90.00
_cell.angle_beta   90.00
_cell.angle_gamma   90.00
#
_symmetry.space_group_name_H-M   'P 1'
#
loop_
_entity.id
_entity.type
_entity.pdbx_description
1 polymer ?
#
loop_
_entity_poly.entity_id
_entity_poly.type
_entity_poly.pdbx_seq_one_letter_code
_entity_poly.pdbx_strand_id
1 'polypeptide(L)'
;MTSIENKPEAKKDKVNDGAILELLYKQVDRVPDTIKTAVVNVYANRYRINIWQSVGNPFIPKLGKIAASYFVSIDEKGKLKILGKMDE
;
A
#
# COMPACT_ATOMS: atom_id res chain seq x y z
N MET A 1 8.16 10.33 38.31
CA MET A 1 8.40 11.11 37.09
C MET A 1 8.47 10.12 35.95
N THR A 2 7.41 9.98 35.16
CA THR A 2 7.38 9.02 34.04
C THR A 2 7.02 9.81 32.80
N SER A 3 8.02 10.07 31.97
CA SER A 3 7.91 10.80 30.71
C SER A 3 6.96 10.05 29.79
N ILE A 4 5.80 10.65 29.54
CA ILE A 4 4.85 10.17 28.54
C ILE A 4 5.47 10.56 27.20
N GLU A 5 6.03 9.57 26.50
CA GLU A 5 6.59 9.75 25.17
C GLU A 5 5.53 10.37 24.26
N ASN A 6 5.76 11.63 23.91
CA ASN A 6 5.00 12.40 22.95
C ASN A 6 5.26 11.76 21.58
N LYS A 7 4.48 10.73 21.20
CA LYS A 7 4.41 10.29 19.81
C LYS A 7 3.90 11.48 19.01
N PRO A 8 4.66 12.03 18.05
CA PRO A 8 4.13 13.09 17.21
C PRO A 8 2.97 12.50 16.43
N GLU A 9 1.74 12.91 16.78
CA GLU A 9 0.57 12.74 15.93
C GLU A 9 0.89 13.48 14.63
N ALA A 10 1.36 12.71 13.66
CA ALA A 10 1.53 13.21 12.31
C ALA A 10 0.14 13.59 11.80
N LYS A 11 -0.21 14.87 11.93
CA LYS A 11 -1.17 15.55 11.05
C LYS A 11 -0.61 15.49 9.64
N LYS A 12 -0.71 14.31 9.02
CA LYS A 12 -0.53 14.14 7.59
C LYS A 12 -1.89 14.41 6.99
N ASP A 13 -1.97 15.42 6.13
CA ASP A 13 -2.94 15.44 5.04
C ASP A 13 -3.12 13.99 4.55
N LYS A 14 -4.29 13.43 4.84
CA LYS A 14 -4.59 12.04 4.55
C LYS A 14 -4.72 11.95 3.03
N VAL A 15 -3.58 11.78 2.35
CA VAL A 15 -3.60 11.42 0.93
C VAL A 15 -4.44 10.16 0.86
N ASN A 16 -5.59 10.26 0.18
CA ASN A 16 -6.59 9.21 0.16
C ASN A 16 -5.96 7.94 -0.43
N ASP A 17 -6.06 6.82 0.28
CA ASP A 17 -5.55 5.52 -0.18
C ASP A 17 -6.01 5.20 -1.61
N GLY A 18 -7.23 5.58 -1.97
CA GLY A 18 -7.76 5.44 -3.32
C GLY A 18 -6.95 6.20 -4.39
N ALA A 19 -6.49 7.41 -4.09
CA ALA A 19 -5.66 8.20 -5.01
C ALA A 19 -4.27 7.57 -5.20
N ILE A 20 -3.70 7.01 -4.13
CA ILE A 20 -2.41 6.31 -4.18
C ILE A 20 -2.53 5.06 -5.05
N LEU A 21 -3.59 4.28 -4.88
CA LEU A 21 -3.86 3.09 -5.69
C LEU A 21 -4.08 3.44 -7.16
N GLU A 22 -4.82 4.51 -7.46
CA GLU A 22 -5.03 4.94 -8.84
C GLU A 22 -3.71 5.33 -9.52
N LEU A 23 -2.85 6.08 -8.82
CA LEU A 23 -1.53 6.47 -9.32
C LEU A 23 -0.59 5.28 -9.50
N LEU A 24 -0.71 4.25 -8.66
CA LEU A 24 0.06 3.01 -8.80
C LEU A 24 -0.41 2.24 -10.05
N TYR A 25 -1.72 2.01 -10.20
CA TYR A 25 -2.27 1.21 -11.30
C TYR A 25 -2.12 1.86 -12.69
N LYS A 26 -1.79 3.15 -12.77
CA LYS A 26 -1.36 3.81 -14.02
C LYS A 26 0.06 3.42 -14.45
N GLN A 27 0.87 2.90 -13.52
CA GLN A 27 2.30 2.62 -13.73
C GLN A 27 2.63 1.12 -13.65
N VAL A 28 1.73 0.29 -13.13
CA VAL A 28 1.95 -1.15 -12.94
C VAL A 28 0.83 -1.95 -13.59
N ASP A 29 1.17 -3.15 -14.07
CA ASP A 29 0.18 -4.11 -14.53
C ASP A 29 -0.77 -4.52 -13.41
N ARG A 30 -2.04 -4.73 -13.77
CA ARG A 30 -3.04 -5.22 -12.83
C ARG A 30 -2.76 -6.68 -12.51
N VAL A 31 -2.81 -7.01 -11.23
CA VAL A 31 -2.75 -8.40 -10.78
C VAL A 31 -4.13 -9.04 -10.98
N PRO A 32 -4.26 -10.12 -11.78
CA PRO A 32 -5.52 -10.82 -11.96
C PRO A 32 -5.97 -11.46 -10.65
N ASP A 33 -7.28 -11.66 -10.48
CA ASP A 33 -7.85 -12.31 -9.29
C ASP A 33 -7.47 -11.61 -7.97
N THR A 34 -7.32 -10.28 -8.01
CA THR A 34 -7.07 -9.47 -6.81
C THR A 34 -8.27 -9.54 -5.88
N ILE A 35 -8.07 -10.07 -4.67
CA ILE A 35 -9.10 -10.18 -3.65
C ILE A 35 -9.04 -9.03 -2.63
N LYS A 36 -7.86 -8.42 -2.48
CA LYS A 36 -7.64 -7.34 -1.52
C LYS A 36 -6.43 -6.50 -1.90
N THR A 37 -6.56 -5.20 -1.77
CA THR A 37 -5.42 -4.28 -1.71
C THR A 37 -5.35 -3.62 -0.34
N ALA A 38 -4.15 -3.42 0.17
CA ALA A 38 -3.92 -2.70 1.40
C ALA A 38 -2.83 -1.66 1.20
N VAL A 39 -3.15 -0.40 1.46
CA VAL A 39 -2.19 0.69 1.50
C VAL A 39 -1.80 0.91 2.96
N VAL A 40 -0.50 0.85 3.23
CA VAL A 40 0.04 1.03 4.58
C VAL A 40 1.04 2.18 4.52
N ASN A 41 0.79 3.25 5.27
CA ASN A 41 1.80 4.30 5.44
C ASN A 41 2.94 3.74 6.30
N VAL A 42 4.14 3.66 5.72
CA VAL A 42 5.32 3.13 6.43
C VAL A 42 6.01 4.28 7.18
N TYR A 43 6.22 5.40 6.49
CA TYR A 43 6.89 6.57 7.05
C TYR A 43 6.71 7.80 6.15
N ALA A 44 6.50 8.99 6.72
CA ALA A 44 6.30 10.23 5.95
C ALA A 44 5.37 10.03 4.72
N ASN A 45 5.82 10.43 3.53
CA ASN A 45 5.11 10.23 2.26
C ASN A 45 5.44 8.89 1.58
N ARG A 46 5.89 7.88 2.34
CA ARG A 46 6.22 6.54 1.84
C ARG A 46 5.16 5.54 2.28
N TYR A 47 4.71 4.75 1.31
CA TYR A 47 3.62 3.81 1.45
C TYR A 47 4.07 2.44 0.94
N ARG A 48 3.55 1.40 1.57
CA ARG A 48 3.63 0.03 1.10
C ARG A 48 2.25 -0.39 0.64
N ILE A 49 2.16 -0.88 -0.58
CA ILE A 49 0.91 -1.33 -1.19
C ILE A 49 1.02 -2.83 -1.38
N ASN A 50 0.22 -3.58 -0.65
CA ASN A 50 0.16 -5.03 -0.75
C ASN A 50 -1.06 -5.42 -1.57
N ILE A 51 -0.83 -6.20 -2.63
CA ILE A 51 -1.87 -6.75 -3.49
C ILE A 51 -1.97 -8.24 -3.21
N TRP A 52 -3.15 -8.67 -2.79
CA TRP A 52 -3.47 -10.06 -2.49
C TRP A 52 -4.23 -10.67 -3.65
N GLN A 53 -3.74 -11.82 -4.11
CA GLN A 53 -4.36 -12.63 -5.14
C GLN A 53 -5.03 -13.84 -4.52
N SER A 54 -6.21 -14.21 -5.05
CA SER A 54 -6.89 -15.45 -4.68
C SER A 54 -6.01 -16.66 -4.98
N VAL A 55 -6.00 -17.65 -4.09
CA VAL A 55 -5.40 -18.97 -4.39
C VAL A 55 -6.42 -19.97 -4.94
N GLY A 56 -7.61 -19.49 -5.35
CA GLY A 56 -8.63 -20.30 -6.01
C GLY A 56 -9.30 -21.34 -5.11
N ASN A 57 -9.29 -21.15 -3.79
CA ASN A 57 -9.95 -22.09 -2.87
C ASN A 57 -11.47 -21.85 -2.83
N PRO A 58 -12.30 -22.80 -3.29
CA PRO A 58 -13.75 -22.61 -3.38
C PRO A 58 -14.46 -22.52 -2.02
N PHE A 59 -13.83 -23.02 -0.95
CA PHE A 59 -14.40 -23.02 0.40
C PHE A 59 -13.98 -21.81 1.23
N ILE A 60 -12.85 -21.19 0.87
CA ILE A 60 -12.31 -20.02 1.58
C ILE A 60 -12.02 -18.93 0.55
N PRO A 61 -13.05 -18.17 0.12
CA PRO A 61 -12.92 -17.16 -0.92
C PRO A 61 -12.03 -15.96 -0.52
N LYS A 62 -11.73 -15.82 0.78
CA LYS A 62 -10.80 -14.81 1.31
C LYS A 62 -9.36 -15.33 1.43
N LEU A 63 -9.11 -16.61 1.12
CA LEU A 63 -7.77 -17.16 1.15
C LEU A 63 -7.01 -16.63 -0.07
N GLY A 64 -5.93 -15.93 0.20
CA GLY A 64 -5.05 -15.42 -0.84
C GLY A 64 -3.64 -15.25 -0.32
N LYS A 65 -2.73 -15.00 -1.25
CA LYS A 65 -1.33 -14.72 -0.99
C LYS A 65 -0.97 -13.33 -1.48
N ILE A 66 0.11 -12.76 -0.95
CA ILE A 66 0.62 -11.48 -1.45
C ILE A 66 1.27 -11.77 -2.80
N ALA A 67 0.62 -11.36 -3.88
CA ALA A 67 1.18 -11.53 -5.22
C ALA A 67 2.16 -10.41 -5.58
N ALA A 68 1.93 -9.20 -5.06
CA ALA A 68 2.84 -8.08 -5.26
C ALA A 68 2.86 -7.14 -4.06
N SER A 69 4.04 -6.64 -3.74
CA SER A 69 4.25 -5.62 -2.72
C SER A 69 5.04 -4.45 -3.31
N TYR A 70 4.41 -3.27 -3.39
CA TYR A 70 5.03 -2.07 -3.93
C TYR A 70 5.40 -1.12 -2.81
N PHE A 71 6.64 -0.66 -2.81
CA PHE A 71 7.07 0.47 -1.98
C PHE A 71 7.06 1.72 -2.84
N VAL A 72 6.30 2.73 -2.42
CA VAL A 72 6.11 3.96 -3.17
C VAL A 72 6.37 5.18 -2.30
N SER A 73 6.80 6.27 -2.91
CA SER A 73 6.84 7.59 -2.29
C SER A 73 6.02 8.59 -3.08
N ILE A 74 5.40 9.53 -2.38
CA ILE A 74 4.69 10.66 -2.98
C ILE A 74 5.56 11.91 -2.78
N ASP A 75 5.97 12.52 -3.87
CA ASP A 75 6.69 13.79 -3.85
C ASP A 75 5.76 14.96 -3.50
N GLU A 76 6.32 16.11 -3.12
CA GLU A 76 5.58 17.34 -2.77
C GLU A 76 4.64 17.84 -3.89
N LYS A 77 4.89 17.41 -5.14
CA LYS A 77 4.05 17.68 -6.31
C LYS A 77 2.93 16.66 -6.54
N GLY A 78 2.72 15.73 -5.60
CA GLY A 78 1.70 14.68 -5.68
C GLY A 78 2.03 13.54 -6.65
N LYS A 79 3.26 13.46 -7.16
CA LYS A 79 3.68 12.38 -8.07
C LYS A 79 4.07 11.14 -7.27
N LEU A 80 3.57 9.99 -7.69
CA LEU A 80 3.93 8.69 -7.13
C LEU A 80 5.19 8.16 -7.82
N LYS A 81 6.22 7.85 -7.03
CA LYS A 81 7.45 7.19 -7.47
C LYS A 81 7.53 5.82 -6.83
N ILE A 82 7.72 4.79 -7.66
CA ILE A 82 7.97 3.42 -7.17
C ILE A 82 9.44 3.34 -6.73
N LEU A 83 9.65 2.99 -5.46
CA LEU A 83 10.97 2.82 -4.86
C LEU A 83 11.46 1.38 -4.98
N GLY A 84 10.55 0.43 -5.01
CA GLY A 84 10.85 -0.99 -5.15
C GLY A 84 9.59 -1.81 -5.31
N LYS A 85 9.76 -2.97 -5.92
CA LYS A 85 8.74 -3.99 -6.10
C LYS A 85 9.27 -5.29 -5.51
N MET A 86 8.43 -5.96 -4.74
CA MET A 86 8.68 -7.30 -4.27
C MET A 86 7.61 -8.19 -4.91
N ASP A 87 8.06 -9.04 -5.82
CA ASP A 87 7.29 -10.12 -6.39
C ASP A 87 7.62 -11.41 -5.62
N GLU A 88 6.61 -12.24 -5.37
CA GLU A 88 6.77 -13.57 -4.75
C GLU A 88 6.97 -14.65 -5.82
#